data_AF-A0A6I9S9W2-F1
#
_entry.id   AF-A0A6I9S9W2-F1
#
_cell.length_a   1.000
_cell.length_b   1.000
_cell.length_c   1.000
_cell.angle_alpha   90.00
_cell.angle_beta   90.00
_cell.angle_gamma   90.00
#
_symmetry.space_group_name_H-M   'P 1'
#
loop_
_entity.id
_entity.type
_entity.pdbx_description
1 polymer ?
#
loop_
_entity_poly.entity_id
_entity_poly.type
_entity_poly.pdbx_seq_one_letter_code
_entity_poly.pdbx_strand_id
1 'polypeptide(L)'
;MQANGVEASCIDHKPPPADTRGKHRILAELKRLDQEARFLEEELEELEKTERVSATLQELLLEVESRPDPLLPETNGPANSSWDRWFEGPQDLHGCKCLIL
;
A
#
# COMPACT_ATOMS: atom_id res chain seq x y z
N MET A 1 -29.38 -13.20 -85.42
CA MET A 1 -28.78 -12.26 -84.46
C MET A 1 -28.86 -12.91 -83.09
N GLN A 2 -27.75 -13.43 -82.57
CA GLN A 2 -27.67 -13.95 -81.20
C GLN A 2 -27.10 -12.83 -80.33
N ALA A 3 -27.86 -12.41 -79.33
CA ALA A 3 -27.43 -11.41 -78.35
C ALA A 3 -26.81 -12.14 -77.15
N ASN A 4 -25.48 -12.15 -77.08
CA ASN A 4 -24.75 -12.48 -75.84
C ASN A 4 -24.51 -11.18 -75.07
N GLY A 5 -25.32 -10.94 -74.04
CA GLY A 5 -25.11 -9.88 -73.06
C GLY A 5 -24.51 -10.48 -71.79
N VAL A 6 -23.30 -10.07 -71.48
CA VAL A 6 -22.49 -10.52 -70.34
C VAL A 6 -23.17 -10.13 -69.03
N GLU A 7 -23.42 -11.11 -68.15
CA GLU A 7 -23.98 -10.91 -66.81
C GLU A 7 -22.91 -10.26 -65.91
N ALA A 8 -23.15 -9.01 -65.51
CA ALA A 8 -22.32 -8.31 -64.55
C ALA A 8 -22.62 -8.88 -63.16
N SER A 9 -21.73 -9.75 -62.66
CA SER A 9 -21.74 -10.22 -61.28
C SER A 9 -21.48 -9.02 -60.35
N CYS A 10 -22.51 -8.64 -59.59
CA CYS A 10 -22.40 -7.71 -58.47
C CYS A 10 -21.53 -8.36 -57.40
N ILE A 11 -20.29 -7.90 -57.28
CA ILE A 11 -19.41 -8.29 -56.18
C ILE A 11 -19.98 -7.70 -54.90
N ASP A 12 -20.53 -8.56 -54.05
CA ASP A 12 -20.99 -8.24 -52.70
C ASP A 12 -19.77 -7.77 -51.87
N HIS A 13 -19.50 -6.47 -51.85
CA HIS A 13 -18.55 -5.88 -50.92
C HIS A 13 -19.18 -5.80 -49.53
N LYS A 14 -19.12 -6.91 -48.81
CA LYS A 14 -19.33 -6.91 -47.35
C LYS A 14 -18.27 -5.98 -46.72
N PRO A 15 -18.66 -4.90 -46.03
CA PRO A 15 -17.69 -4.05 -45.36
C PRO A 15 -16.90 -4.90 -44.36
N PRO A 16 -15.57 -4.72 -44.26
CA PRO A 16 -14.79 -5.40 -43.24
C PRO A 16 -15.39 -5.08 -41.86
N PRO A 17 -15.46 -6.05 -40.94
CA PRO A 17 -15.97 -5.80 -39.60
C PRO A 17 -15.17 -4.63 -39.01
N ALA A 18 -15.87 -3.57 -38.60
CA ALA A 18 -15.24 -2.39 -38.03
C ALA A 18 -14.29 -2.84 -36.92
N ASP A 19 -13.02 -2.42 -36.98
CA ASP A 19 -12.00 -2.80 -36.01
C ASP A 19 -12.34 -2.19 -34.64
N THR A 20 -13.15 -2.92 -33.87
CA THR A 20 -13.58 -2.51 -32.53
C THR A 20 -12.47 -2.68 -31.51
N ARG A 21 -11.34 -3.31 -31.85
CA ARG A 21 -10.21 -3.55 -30.94
C ARG A 21 -9.64 -2.24 -30.41
N GLY A 22 -9.51 -1.23 -31.27
CA GLY A 22 -9.08 0.11 -30.88
C GLY A 22 -10.09 0.80 -29.94
N LYS A 23 -11.39 0.65 -30.21
CA LYS A 23 -12.47 1.25 -29.39
C LYS A 23 -12.51 0.66 -27.97
N HIS A 24 -12.40 -0.66 -27.85
CA HIS A 24 -12.37 -1.31 -26.53
C HIS A 24 -11.14 -0.89 -25.72
N ARG A 25 -9.97 -0.78 -26.37
CA ARG A 25 -8.74 -0.29 -25.71
C ARG A 25 -8.92 1.13 -25.19
N ILE A 26 -9.45 2.03 -26.02
CA ILE A 26 -9.70 3.43 -25.61
C ILE A 26 -10.69 3.48 -24.44
N LEU A 27 -11.77 2.70 -24.50
CA LEU A 27 -12.76 2.64 -23.43
C LEU A 27 -12.17 2.09 -22.11
N ALA A 28 -11.29 1.10 -22.18
CA ALA A 28 -10.62 0.55 -21.01
C ALA A 28 -9.70 1.59 -20.35
N GLU A 29 -8.92 2.34 -21.14
CA GLU A 29 -8.08 3.41 -20.61
C GLU A 29 -8.92 4.55 -20.01
N LEU A 30 -10.02 4.94 -20.66
CA LEU A 30 -10.93 5.95 -20.12
C LEU A 30 -11.52 5.50 -18.77
N LYS A 31 -11.97 4.25 -18.66
CA LYS A 31 -12.47 3.69 -17.39
C LYS A 31 -11.40 3.65 -16.31
N ARG A 32 -10.16 3.35 -16.68
CA ARG A 32 -9.02 3.34 -15.75
C ARG A 32 -8.75 4.74 -15.21
N LEU A 33 -8.68 5.73 -16.10
CA LEU A 33 -8.47 7.14 -15.72
C LEU A 33 -9.62 7.70 -14.90
N ASP A 34 -10.86 7.38 -15.25
CA ASP A 34 -12.05 7.77 -14.48
C ASP A 34 -12.01 7.19 -13.05
N GLN A 35 -11.60 5.93 -12.90
CA GLN A 35 -11.44 5.33 -11.58
C GLN A 35 -10.30 5.97 -10.78
N GLU A 36 -9.17 6.27 -11.43
CA GLU A 36 -8.03 6.95 -10.80
C GLU A 36 -8.40 8.38 -10.35
N ALA A 37 -9.15 9.12 -11.16
CA ALA A 37 -9.67 10.43 -10.80
C ALA A 37 -10.57 10.35 -9.55
N ARG A 38 -11.50 9.39 -9.52
CA ARG A 38 -12.38 9.19 -8.35
C ARG A 38 -11.60 8.87 -7.08
N PHE A 39 -10.58 8.01 -7.15
CA PHE A 39 -9.75 7.72 -5.98
C PHE A 39 -8.97 8.93 -5.48
N LEU A 40 -8.45 9.77 -6.38
CA LEU A 40 -7.75 10.99 -5.99
C LEU A 40 -8.71 12.02 -5.36
N GLU A 41 -9.94 12.13 -5.88
CA GLU A 41 -10.97 12.99 -5.27
C GLU A 41 -11.32 12.53 -3.86
N GLU A 42 -11.50 11.22 -3.65
CA GLU A 42 -11.74 10.63 -2.32
C GLU A 42 -10.55 10.88 -1.37
N GLU A 43 -9.31 10.68 -1.83
CA GLU A 43 -8.10 10.92 -1.02
C GLU A 43 -7.96 12.39 -0.63
N LEU A 44 -8.28 13.33 -1.53
CA LEU A 44 -8.25 14.75 -1.23
C LEU A 44 -9.30 15.14 -0.17
N GLU A 45 -10.49 14.54 -0.23
CA GLU A 45 -11.54 14.75 0.78
C GLU A 45 -11.07 14.28 2.17
N GLU A 46 -10.41 13.13 2.26
CA GLU A 46 -9.84 12.62 3.51
C GLU A 46 -8.66 13.47 4.01
N LEU A 47 -7.82 13.97 3.11
CA LEU A 47 -6.73 14.89 3.48
C LEU A 47 -7.26 16.20 4.06
N GLU A 48 -8.38 16.74 3.56
CA GLU A 48 -9.00 17.95 4.11
C GLU A 48 -9.54 17.72 5.53
N LYS A 49 -9.99 16.51 5.84
CA LYS A 49 -10.47 16.11 7.17
C LYS A 49 -9.33 15.77 8.15
N THR A 50 -8.11 15.55 7.64
CA THR A 50 -6.97 15.10 8.45
C THR A 50 -6.48 16.24 9.35
N GLU A 51 -6.15 15.91 10.60
CA GLU A 51 -5.64 16.89 11.57
C GLU A 51 -4.22 17.36 11.24
N ARG A 52 -3.83 18.52 11.78
CA ARG A 52 -2.45 19.00 11.66
C ARG A 52 -1.48 18.02 12.30
N VAL A 53 -0.46 17.65 11.54
CA VAL A 53 0.66 16.81 12.00
C VAL A 53 1.26 17.31 13.31
N SER A 54 1.34 18.63 13.52
CA SER A 54 1.85 19.21 14.76
C SER A 54 1.05 18.82 16.01
N ALA A 55 -0.27 18.69 15.90
CA ALA A 55 -1.13 18.29 17.02
C ALA A 55 -1.00 16.79 17.28
N THR A 56 -1.17 15.97 16.24
CA THR A 56 -1.03 14.50 16.33
C THR A 56 0.35 14.07 16.83
N LEU A 57 1.42 14.78 16.45
CA LEU A 57 2.77 14.49 16.93
C LEU A 57 2.97 14.84 18.40
N GLN A 58 2.34 15.92 18.90
CA GLN A 58 2.39 16.26 20.32
C GLN A 58 1.69 15.18 21.16
N GLU A 59 0.53 14.71 20.73
CA GLU A 59 -0.18 13.61 21.39
C GLU A 59 0.66 12.33 21.41
N LEU A 60 1.27 11.98 20.27
CA LEU A 60 2.17 10.83 20.18
C LEU A 60 3.36 10.95 21.14
N LEU A 61 4.00 12.12 21.22
CA LEU A 61 5.11 12.36 22.14
C LEU A 61 4.68 12.18 23.60
N LEU A 62 3.52 12.74 23.99
CA LEU A 62 2.99 12.57 25.34
C LEU A 62 2.75 11.10 25.68
N GLU A 63 2.16 10.32 24.77
CA GLU A 63 1.92 8.90 24.97
C GLU A 63 3.23 8.11 25.11
N VAL A 64 4.22 8.39 24.25
CA VAL A 64 5.53 7.73 24.30
C VAL A 64 6.29 8.07 25.59
N GLU A 65 6.24 9.33 26.03
CA GLU A 65 6.92 9.77 27.25
C GLU A 65 6.23 9.29 28.53
N SER A 66 4.91 9.03 28.48
CA SER A 66 4.13 8.63 29.64
C SER A 66 4.48 7.24 30.20
N ARG A 67 5.09 6.37 29.38
CA ARG A 67 5.38 4.97 29.74
C ARG A 67 6.87 4.68 29.61
N PRO A 68 7.56 4.31 30.71
CA PRO A 68 8.96 3.91 30.63
C PRO A 68 9.11 2.64 29.79
N ASP A 69 10.00 2.70 28.80
CA ASP A 69 10.36 1.55 27.97
C ASP A 69 11.56 0.80 28.59
N PRO A 70 11.35 -0.43 29.11
CA PRO A 70 12.39 -1.22 29.77
C PRO A 70 13.57 -1.62 28.87
N LEU A 71 13.45 -1.42 27.55
CA LEU A 71 14.55 -1.63 26.60
C LEU A 71 15.43 -0.39 26.39
N LEU A 72 15.03 0.76 26.91
CA LEU A 72 15.78 2.00 26.78
C LEU A 72 16.68 2.24 28.01
N PRO A 73 17.92 2.73 27.82
CA PRO A 73 18.86 3.00 28.92
C PRO A 73 18.35 4.02 29.94
N GLU A 74 17.46 4.92 29.51
CA GLU A 74 16.89 5.99 30.33
C GLU A 74 15.38 5.77 30.49
N THR A 75 15.01 4.80 31.33
CA THR A 75 13.61 4.66 31.76
C THR A 75 13.27 5.70 32.82
N ASN A 76 12.34 6.60 32.51
CA ASN A 76 11.70 7.45 33.52
C ASN A 76 10.76 6.59 34.40
N GLY A 77 11.28 6.07 35.51
CA GLY A 77 10.49 5.28 36.44
C GLY A 77 11.34 4.41 37.38
N PRO A 78 10.73 3.82 38.42
CA PRO A 78 11.42 2.87 39.28
C PRO A 78 11.87 1.65 38.46
N ALA A 79 13.12 1.24 38.67
CA ALA A 79 13.65 0.02 38.07
C ALA A 79 12.72 -1.17 38.37
N ASN A 80 12.28 -1.85 37.33
CA ASN A 80 11.37 -2.99 37.48
C ASN A 80 12.20 -4.26 37.65
N SER A 81 12.37 -4.70 38.91
CA SER A 81 13.16 -5.87 39.29
C SER A 81 12.72 -7.21 38.68
N SER A 82 11.53 -7.27 38.08
CA SER A 82 11.10 -8.46 37.32
C SER A 82 11.83 -8.64 35.98
N TRP A 83 12.47 -7.58 35.47
CA TRP A 83 13.27 -7.61 34.24
C TRP A 83 14.69 -8.12 34.46
N ASP A 84 15.21 -8.05 35.69
CA ASP A 84 16.55 -8.55 36.05
C ASP A 84 16.72 -10.02 35.64
N ARG A 85 15.64 -10.82 35.73
CA ARG A 85 15.60 -12.21 35.27
C ARG A 85 15.93 -12.37 33.78
N TRP A 86 15.53 -11.40 32.96
CA TRP A 86 15.64 -11.48 31.50
C TRP A 86 16.90 -10.78 30.96
N PHE A 87 17.38 -9.73 31.63
CA PHE A 87 18.52 -8.92 31.17
C PHE A 87 19.80 -9.03 31.99
N GLU A 88 19.73 -9.32 33.29
CA GLU A 88 20.93 -9.44 34.15
C GLU A 88 21.45 -10.88 34.27
N GLY A 89 20.73 -11.85 33.71
CA GLY A 89 21.10 -13.26 33.72
C GLY A 89 20.78 -13.96 35.05
N PRO A 90 21.08 -15.26 35.19
CA PRO A 90 20.75 -16.03 36.38
C PRO A 90 21.42 -15.44 37.63
N GLN A 91 20.64 -14.91 38.58
CA GLN A 91 21.18 -14.40 39.86
C GLN A 91 21.74 -15.51 40.75
N ASP A 92 21.25 -16.73 40.56
CA ASP A 92 21.75 -17.91 41.24
C ASP A 92 22.43 -18.80 40.23
N LEU A 93 23.76 -18.79 40.29
CA LEU A 93 24.63 -19.95 40.24
C LEU A 93 26.03 -19.37 40.34
N HIS A 94 26.63 -19.50 41.54
CA HIS A 94 28.08 -19.49 41.78
C HIS A 94 28.85 -19.53 40.46
N GLY A 95 29.27 -18.35 39.96
CA GLY A 95 29.77 -18.21 38.59
C GLY A 95 30.78 -19.31 38.29
N CYS A 96 30.47 -20.16 37.31
CA CYS A 96 31.40 -21.20 36.91
C CYS A 96 32.71 -20.53 36.51
N LYS A 97 33.78 -20.76 37.28
CA LYS A 97 35.16 -20.38 36.95
C LYS A 97 35.73 -21.30 35.86
N CYS A 98 34.96 -21.59 34.84
CA CYS A 98 35.44 -22.36 33.72
C CYS A 98 36.37 -21.43 32.92
N LEU A 99 37.69 -21.59 33.13
CA LEU A 99 38.71 -21.02 32.27
C LEU A 99 38.56 -21.69 30.91
N ILE A 100 38.17 -20.90 29.89
CA ILE A 100 38.22 -21.34 28.50
C ILE A 100 39.70 -21.50 28.17
N LEU A 101 40.11 -22.75 27.94
CA LEU A 101 41.43 -23.14 27.44
C LEU A 101 41.55 -22.84 25.94
#